data_AF-A0A661N680-F1
#
_entry.id   AF-A0A661N680-F1
#
_cell.length_a   1.000
_cell.length_b   1.000
_cell.length_c   1.000
_cell.angle_alpha   90.00
_cell.angle_beta   90.00
_cell.angle_gamma   90.00
#
_symmetry.space_group_name_H-M   'P 1'
#
loop_
_entity.id
_entity.type
_entity.pdbx_description
1 polymer ?
#
loop_
_entity_poly.entity_id
_entity_poly.type
_entity_poly.pdbx_seq_one_letter_code
_entity_poly.pdbx_strand_id
1 'polypeptide(L)'
;MRTLLVLIVLVSGMAVTNQAEAKCFNFRGQDIRVCIEGHDNSARNAAASVCEDVTGESCSVSGDSGSTCQKSSSITCYDSDGDEQRRITLDD
;
A
#
# COMPACT_ATOMS: atom_id res chain seq x y z
N MET A 1 -29.87 -0.58 52.47
CA MET A 1 -28.73 0.36 52.66
C MET A 1 -27.48 -0.30 52.09
N ARG A 2 -26.82 0.40 51.16
CA ARG A 2 -25.36 0.59 51.12
C ARG A 2 -24.49 -0.67 50.88
N THR A 3 -23.69 -0.82 49.84
CA THR A 3 -23.22 0.12 48.81
C THR A 3 -22.62 -0.73 47.68
N LEU A 4 -23.04 -0.50 46.44
CA LEU A 4 -22.36 -1.00 45.24
C LEU A 4 -21.02 -0.26 45.10
N LEU A 5 -19.90 -0.99 45.09
CA LEU A 5 -18.60 -0.46 44.67
C LEU A 5 -18.26 -1.06 43.30
N VAL A 6 -18.73 -0.38 42.26
CA VAL A 6 -18.35 -0.64 40.87
C VAL A 6 -17.02 0.07 40.63
N LEU A 7 -15.93 -0.69 40.59
CA LEU A 7 -14.62 -0.24 40.14
C LEU A 7 -14.65 -0.15 38.61
N ILE A 8 -14.85 1.07 38.09
CA ILE A 8 -14.73 1.38 36.67
C ILE A 8 -13.23 1.46 36.35
N VAL A 9 -12.67 0.37 35.83
CA VAL A 9 -11.33 0.38 35.24
C VAL A 9 -11.45 0.95 33.83
N LEU A 10 -11.21 2.25 33.70
CA LEU A 10 -11.00 2.91 32.40
C LEU A 10 -9.60 2.51 31.89
N VAL A 11 -9.51 1.35 31.24
CA VAL A 11 -8.38 1.06 30.35
C VAL A 11 -8.61 1.90 29.10
N SER A 12 -7.98 3.06 29.07
CA SER A 12 -7.79 3.87 27.87
C SER A 12 -6.92 3.07 26.90
N GLY A 13 -7.57 2.22 26.10
CA GLY A 13 -6.92 1.51 25.01
C GLY A 13 -6.32 2.55 24.07
N MET A 14 -4.99 2.62 24.03
CA MET A 14 -4.27 3.33 23.00
C MET A 14 -4.62 2.64 21.68
N ALA A 15 -5.55 3.23 20.93
CA ALA A 15 -5.77 2.87 19.54
C ALA A 15 -4.51 3.31 18.78
N VAL A 16 -3.58 2.36 18.62
CA VAL A 16 -2.47 2.51 17.67
C VAL A 16 -3.15 2.48 16.30
N THR A 17 -3.38 3.66 15.73
CA THR A 17 -3.84 3.80 14.37
C THR A 17 -2.72 3.28 13.48
N ASN A 18 -2.80 2.00 13.09
CA ASN A 18 -2.07 1.49 11.94
C ASN A 18 -2.66 2.21 10.72
N GLN A 19 -2.18 3.43 10.47
CA GLN A 19 -2.41 4.12 9.21
C GLN A 19 -1.72 3.24 8.17
N ALA A 20 -2.52 2.53 7.38
CA ALA A 20 -2.01 1.72 6.29
C ALA A 20 -1.43 2.69 5.26
N GLU A 21 -0.17 3.07 5.41
CA GLU A 21 0.46 3.99 4.46
C GLU A 21 0.37 3.39 3.06
N ALA A 22 -0.40 4.00 2.18
CA ALA A 22 -0.59 3.53 0.82
C ALA A 22 0.60 3.91 -0.06
N LYS A 23 1.16 2.95 -0.81
CA LYS A 23 2.42 3.18 -1.54
C LYS A 23 2.38 2.66 -2.98
N CYS A 24 3.10 3.35 -3.84
CA CYS A 24 3.44 2.92 -5.19
C CYS A 24 4.80 2.23 -5.20
N PHE A 25 4.86 0.97 -5.62
CA PHE A 25 6.06 0.15 -5.62
C PHE A 25 6.79 0.21 -6.96
N ASN A 26 8.12 0.24 -6.92
CA ASN A 26 9.01 0.08 -8.09
C ASN A 26 9.58 -1.33 -8.13
N PHE A 27 10.03 -1.76 -9.31
CA PHE A 27 10.59 -3.08 -9.53
C PHE A 27 11.99 -3.00 -10.11
N ARG A 28 12.81 -4.02 -9.85
CA ARG A 28 14.16 -4.10 -10.41
C ARG A 28 14.08 -4.35 -11.92
N GLY A 29 14.71 -3.48 -12.70
CA GLY A 29 14.82 -3.64 -14.15
C GLY A 29 13.56 -3.31 -14.94
N GLN A 30 12.47 -2.88 -14.28
CA GLN A 30 11.22 -2.51 -14.94
C GLN A 30 10.91 -1.02 -14.78
N ASP A 31 10.51 -0.39 -15.87
CA ASP A 31 10.06 1.00 -15.94
C ASP A 31 8.55 1.11 -15.64
N ILE A 32 8.09 0.43 -14.59
CA ILE A 32 6.70 0.44 -14.14
C ILE A 32 6.61 0.72 -12.64
N ARG A 33 5.45 1.21 -12.22
CA ARG A 33 5.04 1.33 -10.83
C ARG A 33 3.65 0.77 -10.63
N VAL A 34 3.45 0.08 -9.51
CA VAL A 34 2.15 -0.45 -9.11
C VAL A 34 1.75 0.19 -7.78
N CYS A 35 0.59 0.83 -7.73
CA CYS A 35 0.08 1.53 -6.56
C CYS A 35 -0.96 0.67 -5.81
N ILE A 36 -0.66 0.30 -4.57
CA ILE A 36 -1.53 -0.52 -3.71
C ILE A 36 -1.59 0.10 -2.32
N GLU A 37 -2.75 0.01 -1.67
CA GLU A 37 -2.90 0.41 -0.27
C GLU A 37 -2.04 -0.46 0.66
N GLY A 38 -1.41 0.18 1.65
CA GLY A 38 -0.45 -0.46 2.53
C GLY A 38 1.01 -0.46 2.04
N HIS A 39 1.91 -0.77 2.97
CA HIS A 39 3.37 -0.74 2.77
C HIS A 39 4.06 -2.03 3.28
N ASP A 40 3.28 -2.95 3.83
CA ASP A 40 3.74 -4.20 4.41
C ASP A 40 4.05 -5.26 3.34
N ASN A 41 4.45 -6.46 3.80
CA ASN A 41 4.86 -7.53 2.90
C ASN A 41 3.69 -8.05 2.03
N SER A 42 2.44 -7.92 2.48
CA SER A 42 1.27 -8.27 1.67
C SER A 42 1.10 -7.32 0.49
N ALA A 43 1.19 -6.01 0.73
CA ALA A 43 1.12 -5.00 -0.33
C ALA A 43 2.27 -5.17 -1.34
N ARG A 44 3.48 -5.45 -0.87
CA ARG A 44 4.64 -5.75 -1.73
C ARG A 44 4.42 -6.98 -2.62
N ASN A 45 3.88 -8.05 -2.07
CA ASN A 45 3.60 -9.27 -2.82
C ASN A 45 2.47 -9.05 -3.84
N ALA A 46 1.41 -8.33 -3.47
CA ALA A 46 0.33 -7.98 -4.39
C ALA A 46 0.86 -7.13 -5.55
N ALA A 47 1.72 -6.14 -5.27
CA ALA A 47 2.31 -5.28 -6.30
C ALA A 47 3.23 -6.08 -7.23
N ALA A 48 3.98 -7.03 -6.69
CA ALA A 48 4.78 -7.96 -7.49
C ALA A 48 3.90 -8.80 -8.42
N SER A 49 2.80 -9.38 -7.92
CA SER A 49 1.87 -10.16 -8.74
C SER A 49 1.34 -9.35 -9.92
N VAL A 50 0.88 -8.12 -9.67
CA VAL A 50 0.39 -7.24 -10.75
C VAL A 50 1.50 -6.95 -11.77
N CYS A 51 2.72 -6.67 -11.31
CA CYS A 51 3.87 -6.46 -12.19
C CYS A 51 4.13 -7.69 -13.07
N GLU A 52 4.09 -8.89 -12.49
CA GLU A 52 4.29 -10.15 -13.22
C GLU A 52 3.18 -10.36 -14.26
N ASP A 53 1.93 -10.03 -13.92
CA ASP A 53 0.78 -10.17 -14.82
C ASP A 53 0.87 -9.22 -16.02
N VAL A 54 1.26 -7.96 -15.80
CA VAL A 54 1.31 -6.95 -16.89
C VAL A 54 2.59 -7.02 -17.73
N THR A 55 3.71 -7.52 -17.17
CA THR A 55 4.99 -7.63 -17.89
C THR A 55 5.24 -9.03 -18.47
N GLY A 56 4.66 -10.07 -17.87
CA GLY A 56 4.97 -11.47 -18.20
C GLY A 56 6.34 -11.93 -17.68
N GLU A 57 6.98 -11.17 -16.80
CA GLU A 57 8.32 -11.44 -16.25
C GLU A 57 8.29 -11.47 -14.73
N SER A 58 9.22 -12.20 -14.10
CA SER A 58 9.33 -12.22 -12.64
C SER A 58 9.73 -10.86 -12.10
N CYS A 59 8.89 -10.28 -11.23
CA CYS A 59 9.09 -8.97 -10.68
C CYS A 59 9.60 -9.02 -9.24
N SER A 60 10.59 -8.18 -8.94
CA SER A 60 11.11 -8.02 -7.57
C SER A 60 11.04 -6.56 -7.18
N VAL A 61 10.27 -6.27 -6.12
CA VAL A 61 10.13 -4.90 -5.58
C VAL A 61 11.51 -4.36 -5.21
N SER A 62 11.89 -3.22 -5.79
CA SER A 62 13.14 -2.51 -5.51
C SER A 62 12.97 -1.47 -4.40
N GLY A 63 11.76 -0.97 -4.20
CA GLY A 63 11.40 0.02 -3.19
C GLY A 63 10.01 0.60 -3.45
N ASP A 64 9.65 1.64 -2.72
CA ASP A 64 8.42 2.40 -2.89
C ASP A 64 8.69 3.86 -3.32
N SER A 65 7.66 4.54 -3.80
CA SER A 65 7.69 5.91 -4.32
C SER A 65 6.41 6.63 -3.93
N GLY A 66 6.24 6.82 -2.62
CA GLY A 66 5.13 7.59 -2.05
C GLY A 66 3.75 7.10 -2.49
N SER A 67 2.74 7.93 -2.30
CA SER A 67 1.33 7.59 -2.55
C SER A 67 0.85 7.99 -3.94
N THR A 68 1.72 8.58 -4.79
CA THR A 68 1.33 9.06 -6.13
C THR A 68 2.24 8.51 -7.22
N CYS A 69 1.64 7.95 -8.27
CA CYS A 69 2.30 7.66 -9.53
C CYS A 69 1.76 8.56 -10.64
N GLN A 70 2.66 9.12 -11.44
CA GLN A 70 2.33 9.92 -12.61
C GLN A 70 3.03 9.31 -13.83
N LYS A 71 2.24 8.87 -14.81
CA LYS A 71 2.77 8.27 -16.04
C LYS A 71 3.62 9.30 -16.77
N SER A 72 4.80 8.87 -17.20
CA SER A 72 5.79 9.68 -17.91
C SER A 72 6.39 8.85 -19.03
N SER A 73 7.24 9.45 -19.87
CA SER A 73 7.91 8.71 -20.97
C SER A 73 8.79 7.55 -20.49
N SER A 74 9.12 7.50 -19.20
CA SER A 74 10.01 6.49 -18.60
C SER A 74 9.36 5.68 -17.48
N ILE A 75 8.09 5.93 -17.14
CA ILE A 75 7.38 5.17 -16.11
C ILE A 75 5.93 5.00 -16.50
N THR A 76 5.47 3.77 -16.44
CA THR A 76 4.05 3.40 -16.57
C THR A 76 3.46 3.11 -15.19
N CYS A 77 2.25 3.61 -14.91
CA CYS A 77 1.58 3.40 -13.63
C CYS A 77 0.45 2.40 -13.79
N TYR A 78 0.36 1.45 -12.86
CA TYR A 78 -0.72 0.47 -12.76
C TYR A 78 -1.35 0.52 -11.37
N ASP A 79 -2.64 0.27 -11.29
CA ASP A 79 -3.36 0.13 -10.02
C ASP A 79 -3.33 -1.33 -9.50
N SER A 80 -4.12 -1.62 -8.48
CA SER A 80 -4.24 -2.94 -7.85
C SER A 80 -4.75 -4.03 -8.78
N ASP A 81 -5.46 -3.64 -9.84
CA ASP A 81 -6.11 -4.56 -10.78
C ASP A 81 -5.26 -4.78 -12.03
N GLY A 82 -4.13 -4.08 -12.14
CA GLY A 82 -3.26 -4.13 -13.31
C GLY A 82 -3.73 -3.23 -14.45
N ASP A 83 -4.65 -2.30 -14.18
CA ASP A 83 -5.10 -1.34 -15.17
C ASP A 83 -4.11 -0.17 -15.27
N GLU A 84 -3.74 0.18 -16.50
CA GLU A 84 -2.83 1.28 -16.76
C GLU A 84 -3.52 2.63 -16.48
N GLN A 85 -2.88 3.47 -15.66
CA GLN A 85 -3.39 4.78 -15.31
C GLN A 85 -2.42 5.89 -15.71
N ARG A 86 -2.97 7.05 -16.12
CA ARG A 86 -2.16 8.25 -16.33
C ARG A 86 -1.65 8.84 -15.03
N ARG A 87 -2.46 8.74 -13.97
CA ARG A 87 -2.15 9.21 -12.63
C ARG A 87 -2.90 8.36 -11.61
N ILE A 88 -2.22 7.97 -10.56
CA ILE A 88 -2.81 7.35 -9.37
C ILE A 88 -2.35 8.15 -8.17
N THR A 89 -3.29 8.49 -7.28
CA THR A 89 -3.00 9.07 -5.97
C THR A 89 -3.75 8.21 -4.96
N LEU A 90 -3.04 7.60 -4.04
CA LEU A 90 -3.58 6.91 -2.89
C LEU A 90 -3.62 7.87 -1.70
N ASP A 91 -4.63 7.72 -0.86
CA ASP A 91 -4.75 8.48 0.39
C ASP A 91 -3.74 7.95 1.44
N ASP A 92 -3.17 8.85 2.24
CA ASP A 92 -2.11 8.58 3.23
C ASP A 92 -2.67 8.38 4.64
#